data_AF-A0A9P4QK84-F1
#
_entry.id   AF-A0A9P4QK84-F1
#
_cell.length_a   1.000
_cell.length_b   1.000
_cell.length_c   1.000
_cell.angle_alpha   90.00
_cell.angle_beta   90.00
_cell.angle_gamma   90.00
#
_symmetry.space_group_name_H-M   'P 1'
#
loop_
_entity.id
_entity.type
_entity.pdbx_description
1 polymer ?
#
loop_
_entity_poly.entity_id
_entity_poly.type
_entity_poly.pdbx_seq_one_letter_code
_entity_poly.pdbx_strand_id
1 'polypeptide(L)'
;MKDSDQWKLEVQDKHHNHPRSINPSAHNVYRRRTSVQKDMIESMTHAGVRPMQILAAIQKEDQDTLVSATDIRSERKTIREKHLNGRSPIETLLDDLSTEDWIFAI
;
A
#
# COMPACT_ATOMS: atom_id res chain seq x y z
N MET A 1 -12.99 -47.19 -0.09
CA MET A 1 -12.03 -47.10 -1.22
C MET A 1 -11.66 -45.65 -1.38
N LYS A 2 -10.37 -45.35 -1.24
CA LYS A 2 -9.82 -43.99 -1.20
C LYS A 2 -9.44 -43.64 -2.64
N ASP A 3 -10.32 -42.90 -3.29
CA ASP A 3 -10.14 -42.37 -4.64
C ASP A 3 -10.66 -40.93 -4.53
N SER A 4 -9.84 -39.92 -4.34
CA SER A 4 -9.03 -39.32 -5.41
C SER A 4 -8.22 -38.18 -4.78
N ASP A 5 -7.02 -37.94 -5.29
CA ASP A 5 -6.06 -36.93 -4.82
C ASP A 5 -6.47 -35.49 -5.22
N GLN A 6 -7.78 -35.20 -5.16
CA GLN A 6 -8.37 -33.98 -5.70
C GLN A 6 -9.23 -33.28 -4.66
N TRP A 7 -9.04 -31.96 -4.55
CA TRP A 7 -9.87 -31.10 -3.71
C TRP A 7 -11.27 -30.97 -4.31
N LYS A 8 -12.30 -31.33 -3.54
CA LYS A 8 -13.71 -31.14 -3.89
C LYS A 8 -14.29 -30.00 -3.04
N LEU A 9 -14.82 -28.96 -3.70
CA LEU A 9 -15.55 -27.87 -3.04
C LEU A 9 -17.06 -28.14 -3.14
N GLU A 10 -17.73 -28.29 -2.00
CA GLU A 10 -19.19 -28.37 -1.90
C GLU A 10 -19.72 -27.25 -1.00
N VAL A 11 -20.75 -26.54 -1.45
CA VAL A 11 -21.41 -25.49 -0.67
C VAL A 11 -22.55 -26.10 0.14
N GLN A 12 -22.37 -26.22 1.45
CA GLN A 12 -23.36 -26.81 2.36
C GLN A 12 -24.52 -25.84 2.70
N ASP A 13 -24.22 -24.55 2.81
CA ASP A 13 -25.22 -23.49 3.02
C ASP A 13 -24.85 -22.27 2.17
N LYS A 14 -25.84 -21.74 1.46
CA LYS A 14 -25.71 -20.58 0.57
C LYS A 14 -26.19 -19.29 1.24
N HIS A 15 -26.73 -19.35 2.45
CA HIS A 15 -27.20 -18.16 3.15
C HIS A 15 -26.02 -17.34 3.67
N HIS A 16 -25.97 -16.09 3.25
CA HIS A 16 -25.04 -15.12 3.82
C HIS A 16 -25.61 -14.55 5.13
N ASN A 17 -24.75 -14.39 6.13
CA ASN A 17 -25.09 -13.70 7.38
C ASN A 17 -25.13 -12.17 7.24
N HIS A 18 -24.96 -11.64 6.03
CA HIS A 18 -25.10 -10.22 5.72
C HIS A 18 -25.66 -10.02 4.31
N PRO A 19 -26.25 -8.85 4.02
CA PRO A 19 -26.54 -8.42 2.65
C PRO A 19 -25.25 -8.25 1.85
N ARG A 20 -25.32 -8.44 0.53
CA ARG A 20 -24.20 -8.14 -0.38
C ARG A 20 -23.61 -6.74 -0.11
N SER A 21 -22.29 -6.63 -0.21
CA SER A 21 -21.60 -5.35 -0.07
C SER A 21 -22.11 -4.35 -1.11
N ILE A 22 -22.32 -3.11 -0.68
CA ILE A 22 -22.96 -2.05 -1.49
C ILE A 22 -21.95 -1.35 -2.41
N ASN A 23 -20.69 -1.29 -2.02
CA ASN A 23 -19.67 -0.52 -2.72
C ASN A 23 -18.41 -1.38 -2.97
N PRO A 24 -17.89 -1.45 -4.21
CA PRO A 24 -16.63 -2.13 -4.52
C PRO A 24 -15.44 -1.69 -3.64
N SER A 25 -15.42 -0.45 -3.17
CA SER A 25 -14.38 0.07 -2.25
C SER A 25 -14.32 -0.66 -0.90
N ALA A 26 -15.36 -1.42 -0.53
CA ALA A 26 -15.33 -2.28 0.65
C ALA A 26 -14.37 -3.48 0.48
N HIS A 27 -14.01 -3.84 -0.75
CA HIS A 27 -13.15 -4.98 -1.03
C HIS A 27 -11.76 -4.54 -1.51
N ASN A 28 -10.71 -5.08 -0.88
CA ASN A 28 -9.32 -4.73 -1.16
C ASN A 28 -8.90 -5.01 -2.61
N VAL A 29 -9.50 -6.01 -3.26
CA VAL A 29 -9.21 -6.35 -4.67
C VAL A 29 -9.50 -5.16 -5.58
N TYR A 30 -10.60 -4.46 -5.37
CA TYR A 30 -10.97 -3.29 -6.18
C TYR A 30 -10.21 -2.01 -5.79
N ARG A 31 -9.53 -2.00 -4.64
CA ARG A 31 -8.66 -0.89 -4.19
C ARG A 31 -7.17 -1.14 -4.48
N ARG A 32 -6.86 -2.21 -5.20
CA ARG A 32 -5.48 -2.57 -5.53
C ARG A 32 -4.89 -1.50 -6.44
N ARG A 33 -3.83 -0.86 -5.98
CA ARG A 33 -3.14 0.18 -6.73
C ARG A 33 -2.38 -0.42 -7.90
N THR A 34 -2.44 0.24 -9.05
CA THR A 34 -1.64 -0.09 -10.23
C THR A 34 -0.16 0.19 -9.97
N SER A 35 0.73 -0.32 -10.83
CA SER A 35 2.16 0.02 -10.75
C SER A 35 2.38 1.53 -10.85
N VAL A 36 1.74 2.18 -11.81
CA VAL A 36 1.82 3.65 -12.02
C VAL A 36 1.41 4.42 -10.77
N GLN A 37 0.31 4.03 -10.12
CA GLN A 37 -0.13 4.66 -8.88
C GLN A 37 0.87 4.45 -7.74
N LYS A 38 1.51 3.27 -7.65
CA LYS A 38 2.54 3.00 -6.65
C LYS A 38 3.80 3.85 -6.88
N ASP A 39 4.25 3.94 -8.12
CA ASP A 39 5.42 4.74 -8.48
C ASP A 39 5.18 6.23 -8.18
N MET A 40 3.96 6.73 -8.45
CA MET A 40 3.59 8.10 -8.09
C MET A 40 3.54 8.30 -6.57
N ILE A 41 2.97 7.36 -5.80
CA ILE A 41 2.96 7.42 -4.34
C ILE A 41 4.39 7.43 -3.79
N GLU A 42 5.28 6.60 -4.32
CA GLU A 42 6.68 6.52 -3.90
C GLU A 42 7.42 7.83 -4.17
N SER A 43 7.36 8.33 -5.40
CA SER A 43 7.97 9.60 -5.80
C SER A 43 7.49 10.77 -4.92
N MET A 44 6.18 10.91 -4.73
CA MET A 44 5.63 11.99 -3.91
C MET A 44 5.92 11.81 -2.42
N THR A 45 6.09 10.56 -1.95
CA THR A 45 6.49 10.27 -0.57
C THR A 45 7.93 10.70 -0.30
N HIS A 46 8.85 10.41 -1.22
CA HIS A 46 10.24 10.87 -1.15
C HIS A 46 10.33 12.40 -1.19
N ALA A 47 9.47 13.06 -1.96
CA ALA A 47 9.35 14.52 -1.97
C ALA A 47 8.69 15.12 -0.72
N GLY A 48 8.34 14.31 0.29
CA GLY A 48 7.74 14.79 1.54
C GLY A 48 6.28 15.23 1.44
N VAL A 49 5.59 14.92 0.34
CA VAL A 49 4.21 15.37 0.09
C VAL A 49 3.24 14.69 1.08
N ARG A 50 2.20 15.42 1.50
CA ARG A 50 1.20 14.91 2.47
C ARG A 50 0.28 13.87 1.82
N PRO A 51 -0.17 12.82 2.53
CA PRO A 51 -0.99 11.76 1.94
C PRO A 51 -2.26 12.22 1.22
N MET A 52 -2.93 13.27 1.72
CA MET A 52 -4.14 13.81 1.08
C MET A 52 -3.85 14.49 -0.25
N GLN A 53 -2.66 15.10 -0.40
CA GLN A 53 -2.25 15.70 -1.67
C GLN A 53 -1.86 14.63 -2.69
N ILE A 54 -1.25 13.53 -2.24
CA ILE A 54 -1.00 12.34 -3.07
C ILE A 54 -2.34 11.76 -3.55
N LEU A 55 -3.35 11.65 -2.66
CA LEU A 55 -4.68 11.18 -3.05
C LEU A 55 -5.31 12.07 -4.11
N ALA A 56 -5.25 13.38 -3.91
CA ALA A 56 -5.79 14.35 -4.86
C ALA A 56 -5.09 14.26 -6.22
N ALA A 57 -3.77 13.99 -6.25
CA ALA A 57 -3.05 13.76 -7.50
C ALA A 57 -3.52 12.47 -8.20
N ILE A 58 -3.71 11.37 -7.47
CA ILE A 58 -4.26 10.12 -8.03
C ILE A 58 -5.66 10.34 -8.58
N GLN A 59 -6.53 11.02 -7.84
CA GLN A 59 -7.90 11.33 -8.26
C GLN A 59 -7.96 12.28 -9.47
N LYS A 60 -6.94 13.14 -9.63
CA LYS A 60 -6.83 14.02 -10.80
C LYS A 60 -6.48 13.24 -12.06
N GLU A 61 -5.65 12.20 -11.95
CA GLU A 61 -5.26 11.33 -13.06
C GLU A 61 -6.33 10.28 -13.39
N ASP A 62 -6.99 9.75 -12.35
CA ASP A 62 -8.05 8.74 -12.43
C ASP A 62 -9.20 9.13 -11.49
N GLN A 63 -10.24 9.77 -12.03
CA GLN A 63 -11.40 10.23 -11.26
C GLN A 63 -12.24 9.09 -10.68
N ASP A 64 -12.19 7.91 -11.30
CA ASP A 64 -12.96 6.73 -10.89
C ASP A 64 -12.18 5.82 -9.93
N THR A 65 -11.00 6.27 -9.50
CA THR A 65 -10.15 5.52 -8.58
C THR A 65 -10.86 5.19 -7.28
N LEU A 66 -10.77 3.92 -6.86
CA LEU A 66 -11.26 3.46 -5.55
C LEU A 66 -10.19 3.53 -4.46
N VAL A 67 -9.01 4.07 -4.79
CA VAL A 67 -7.90 4.25 -3.85
C VAL A 67 -8.32 5.21 -2.74
N SER A 68 -8.07 4.83 -1.49
CA SER A 68 -8.38 5.63 -0.32
C SER A 68 -7.13 6.23 0.33
N ALA A 69 -7.33 7.20 1.23
CA ALA A 69 -6.23 7.72 2.06
C ALA A 69 -5.54 6.63 2.90
N THR A 70 -6.28 5.59 3.31
CA THR A 70 -5.74 4.45 4.06
C THR A 70 -4.81 3.62 3.20
N ASP A 71 -5.13 3.46 1.92
CA ASP A 71 -4.28 2.77 0.96
C ASP A 71 -2.94 3.48 0.77
N ILE A 72 -2.95 4.81 0.65
CA ILE A 72 -1.73 5.62 0.55
C ILE A 72 -0.88 5.51 1.82
N ARG A 73 -1.50 5.58 3.00
CA ARG A 73 -0.78 5.38 4.28
C ARG A 73 -0.14 3.99 4.35
N SER A 74 -0.83 2.97 3.84
CA SER A 74 -0.33 1.59 3.81
C SER A 74 0.89 1.45 2.89
N GLU A 75 0.83 2.02 1.67
CA GLU A 75 1.99 2.03 0.77
C GLU A 75 3.17 2.82 1.35
N ARG A 76 2.92 3.96 2.01
CA ARG A 76 3.98 4.71 2.71
C ARG A 76 4.65 3.92 3.81
N LYS A 77 3.86 3.13 4.55
CA LYS A 77 4.40 2.22 5.56
C LYS A 77 5.33 1.20 4.89
N THR A 78 4.92 0.60 3.77
CA THR A 78 5.75 -0.35 3.00
C THR A 78 7.02 0.29 2.45
N ILE A 79 6.95 1.52 1.91
CA ILE A 79 8.13 2.28 1.45
C ILE A 79 9.11 2.49 2.61
N ARG A 80 8.60 2.92 3.77
CA ARG A 80 9.43 3.09 4.96
C ARG A 80 10.05 1.77 5.42
N GLU A 81 9.29 0.68 5.45
CA GLU A 81 9.81 -0.64 5.83
C GLU A 81 10.93 -1.12 4.89
N LYS A 82 10.79 -0.87 3.58
CA LYS A 82 11.85 -1.14 2.59
C LYS A 82 13.09 -0.29 2.84
N HIS A 83 12.92 1.01 3.09
CA HIS A 83 14.04 1.92 3.36
C HIS A 83 14.79 1.54 4.65
N LEU A 84 14.05 1.20 5.71
CA LEU A 84 14.65 0.74 6.97
C LEU A 84 15.38 -0.59 6.81
N ASN A 85 14.95 -1.46 5.89
CA ASN A 85 15.57 -2.76 5.63
C ASN A 85 15.85 -3.59 6.90
N GLY A 86 14.89 -3.57 7.84
CA GLY A 86 14.98 -4.27 9.13
C GLY A 86 15.76 -3.53 10.24
N ARG A 87 16.38 -2.39 9.94
CA ARG A 87 17.07 -1.54 10.91
C ARG A 87 16.10 -0.60 11.64
N SER A 88 16.55 -0.05 12.76
CA SER A 88 15.84 1.04 13.41
C SER A 88 15.93 2.34 12.59
N PRO A 89 14.99 3.29 12.80
CA PRO A 89 15.07 4.60 12.17
C PRO A 89 16.37 5.37 12.47
N ILE A 90 16.96 5.18 13.65
CA ILE A 90 18.20 5.85 14.04
C ILE A 90 19.39 5.23 13.31
N GLU A 91 19.48 3.91 13.22
CA GLU A 91 20.55 3.24 12.46
C GLU A 91 20.51 3.62 10.98
N THR A 92 19.31 3.62 10.38
CA THR A 92 19.15 4.03 8.98
C THR A 92 19.55 5.49 8.78
N LEU A 93 19.16 6.37 9.71
CA LEU A 93 19.56 7.77 9.69
C LEU A 93 21.10 7.91 9.79
N LEU A 94 21.75 7.18 10.68
CA LEU A 94 23.21 7.23 10.82
C LEU A 94 23.93 6.72 9.57
N ASP A 95 23.41 5.66 8.94
CA ASP A 95 23.93 5.15 7.66
C ASP A 95 23.83 6.25 6.58
N ASP A 96 22.65 6.86 6.40
CA ASP A 96 22.42 7.93 5.41
C ASP A 96 23.39 9.11 5.64
N LEU A 97 23.50 9.57 6.89
CA LEU A 97 24.41 10.64 7.30
C LEU A 97 25.89 10.31 7.12
N SER A 98 26.27 9.03 7.21
CA SER A 98 27.65 8.58 7.02
C SER A 98 28.07 8.51 5.56
N THR A 99 27.10 8.43 4.65
CA THR A 99 27.35 8.35 3.19
C THR A 99 27.44 9.70 2.51
N GLU A 100 26.85 10.74 3.11
CA GLU A 100 26.91 12.09 2.60
C GLU A 100 28.00 12.89 3.34
N ASP A 101 28.77 13.72 2.63
CA ASP A 101 29.76 14.63 3.23
C ASP A 101 29.03 15.78 3.96
N TRP A 102 28.43 15.47 5.12
CA TRP A 102 27.75 16.46 5.96
C TRP A 102 28.79 17.31 6.66
N ILE A 103 29.21 18.39 6.00
CA ILE A 103 30.02 19.44 6.62
C ILE A 103 29.09 20.28 7.49
N PHE A 104 29.11 20.02 8.81
CA PHE A 104 28.64 21.00 9.78
C PHE A 104 29.62 22.18 9.78
N ALA A 105 29.31 23.22 9.00
CA ALA A 105 29.98 24.51 9.14
C ALA A 105 29.49 25.18 10.43
N ILE A 106 30.40 25.38 11.38
CA ILE A 106 30.22 26.22 12.58
C ILE A 106 30.57 27.66 12.24
#